data_AF-A0AAU4EIU5-F1
#
_entry.id   AF-A0AAU4EIU5-F1
#
_cell.length_a   1.000
_cell.length_b   1.000
_cell.length_c   1.000
_cell.angle_alpha   90.00
_cell.angle_beta   90.00
_cell.angle_gamma   90.00
#
_symmetry.space_group_name_H-M   'P 1'
#
loop_
_entity.id
_entity.type
_entity.pdbx_description
1 polymer ?
#
loop_
_entity_poly.entity_id
_entity_poly.type
_entity_poly.pdbx_seq_one_letter_code
_entity_poly.pdbx_strand_id
1 'polypeptide(L)'
;MDLRNGQTVQLLASTVLAGVCSFAFEPFPTSDPATLVVSVAWLAMVNSIGAVSLLYLMVRRDHAGRASTMFFLVPSVTAVLATVILHEPLEIPVIAGFSIDAAGVLLVIHDSAGRSWPGRPADHRRSHRAVVQPEEHELVLTSVR
;
A
#
# COMPACT_ATOMS: atom_id res chain seq x y z
N MET A 1 -17.68 0.73 -15.56
CA MET A 1 -16.37 0.53 -16.19
C MET A 1 -15.64 -0.52 -15.38
N ASP A 2 -15.47 -1.73 -15.91
CA ASP A 2 -14.79 -2.81 -15.19
C ASP A 2 -13.36 -2.38 -14.83
N LEU A 3 -13.07 -2.27 -13.53
CA LEU A 3 -11.77 -1.84 -13.00
C LEU A 3 -10.63 -2.73 -13.52
N ARG A 4 -10.94 -4.02 -13.77
CA ARG A 4 -10.04 -5.02 -14.35
C ARG A 4 -9.73 -4.72 -15.82
N ASN A 5 -10.72 -4.21 -16.56
CA ASN A 5 -10.57 -3.88 -17.98
C ASN A 5 -9.66 -2.66 -18.15
N GLY A 6 -9.79 -1.65 -17.28
CA GLY A 6 -8.90 -0.47 -17.28
C GLY A 6 -7.45 -0.82 -16.98
N GLN A 7 -7.18 -1.63 -15.95
CA GLN A 7 -5.81 -2.04 -15.59
C GLN A 7 -5.16 -2.91 -16.66
N THR A 8 -5.92 -3.82 -17.27
CA THR A 8 -5.41 -4.67 -18.36
C THR A 8 -5.02 -3.84 -19.57
N VAL A 9 -5.87 -2.89 -19.98
CA VAL A 9 -5.58 -1.99 -21.10
C VAL A 9 -4.38 -1.10 -20.81
N GLN A 10 -4.26 -0.56 -19.60
CA GLN A 10 -3.13 0.28 -19.21
C GLN A 10 -1.81 -0.51 -19.23
N LEU A 11 -1.78 -1.71 -18.66
CA LEU A 11 -0.59 -2.56 -18.64
C LEU A 11 -0.20 -3.01 -20.06
N LEU A 12 -1.17 -3.34 -20.90
CA LEU A 12 -0.92 -3.66 -22.32
C LEU A 12 -0.33 -2.46 -23.07
N ALA A 13 -0.92 -1.27 -22.89
CA ALA A 13 -0.41 -0.05 -23.51
C ALA A 13 1.02 0.27 -23.06
N SER A 14 1.30 0.16 -21.75
CA SER A 14 2.65 0.36 -21.20
C SER A 14 3.64 -0.69 -21.72
N THR A 15 3.23 -1.94 -21.87
CA THR A 15 4.09 -3.03 -22.40
C THR A 15 4.47 -2.76 -23.85
N VAL A 16 3.50 -2.36 -24.68
CA VAL A 16 3.75 -2.01 -26.09
C VAL A 16 4.69 -0.81 -26.16
N LEU A 17 4.41 0.25 -25.40
CA LEU A 17 5.23 1.46 -25.39
C LEU A 17 6.67 1.17 -24.94
N ALA A 18 6.84 0.45 -23.83
CA ALA A 18 8.15 0.07 -23.31
C ALA A 18 8.91 -0.81 -24.30
N GLY A 19 8.22 -1.74 -24.97
CA GLY A 19 8.79 -2.55 -26.05
C GLY A 19 9.31 -1.68 -27.19
N VAL A 20 8.51 -0.75 -27.70
CA VAL A 20 8.92 0.19 -28.77
C VAL A 20 10.13 1.03 -28.34
N CYS A 21 10.14 1.54 -27.11
CA CYS A 21 11.26 2.30 -26.58
C CYS A 21 12.54 1.44 -26.48
N SER A 22 12.45 0.20 -26.01
CA SER A 22 13.62 -0.70 -25.94
C SER A 22 14.23 -0.95 -27.32
N PHE A 23 13.40 -1.21 -28.35
CA PHE A 23 13.88 -1.33 -29.74
C PHE A 23 14.53 -0.05 -30.28
N ALA A 24 14.12 1.13 -29.80
CA ALA A 24 14.61 2.41 -30.29
C ALA A 24 15.88 2.91 -29.59
N PHE A 25 16.09 2.55 -28.32
CA PHE A 25 17.17 3.12 -27.48
C PHE A 25 18.23 2.11 -27.05
N GLU A 26 17.98 0.80 -27.15
CA GLU A 26 18.85 -0.22 -26.56
C GLU A 26 19.50 -1.11 -27.63
N PRO A 27 20.85 -1.25 -27.63
CA PRO A 27 21.51 -2.28 -28.44
C PRO A 27 21.14 -3.64 -27.88
N PHE A 28 20.52 -4.51 -28.69
CA PHE A 28 20.16 -5.87 -28.27
C PHE A 28 21.38 -6.59 -27.68
N PRO A 29 21.40 -6.84 -26.35
CA PRO A 29 22.43 -7.67 -25.77
C PRO A 29 22.27 -9.08 -26.35
N THR A 30 23.37 -9.80 -26.57
CA THR A 30 23.39 -11.21 -26.98
C THR A 30 22.92 -12.16 -25.86
N SER A 31 22.00 -11.69 -25.01
CA SER A 31 21.35 -12.47 -23.98
C SER A 31 20.30 -13.36 -24.62
N ASP A 32 20.29 -14.63 -24.23
CA ASP A 32 19.29 -15.58 -24.66
C ASP A 32 17.87 -15.06 -24.32
N PRO A 33 16.97 -14.91 -25.31
CA PRO A 33 15.62 -14.37 -25.08
C PRO A 33 14.82 -15.21 -24.08
N ALA A 34 15.09 -16.52 -23.97
CA ALA A 34 14.43 -17.35 -22.97
C ALA A 34 14.81 -16.93 -21.54
N THR A 35 16.08 -16.62 -21.30
CA THR A 35 16.55 -16.11 -19.99
C THR A 35 15.89 -14.80 -19.61
N LEU A 36 15.68 -13.89 -20.57
CA LEU A 36 14.98 -12.63 -20.34
C LEU A 36 13.52 -12.85 -19.94
N VAL A 37 12.80 -13.70 -20.68
CA VAL A 37 11.40 -14.04 -20.37
C VAL A 37 11.30 -14.70 -18.99
N VAL A 38 12.21 -15.62 -18.66
CA VAL A 38 12.24 -16.28 -17.35
C VAL A 38 12.52 -15.28 -16.24
N SER A 39 13.47 -14.35 -16.44
CA SER A 39 13.82 -13.32 -15.44
C SER A 39 12.66 -12.36 -15.18
N VAL A 40 12.01 -11.86 -16.24
CA VAL A 40 10.84 -10.97 -16.13
C VAL A 40 9.65 -11.70 -15.51
N ALA A 41 9.39 -12.94 -15.92
CA ALA A 41 8.31 -13.76 -15.36
C ALA A 41 8.55 -14.05 -13.88
N TRP A 42 9.79 -14.38 -13.50
CA TRP A 42 10.18 -14.56 -12.10
C TRP A 42 9.93 -13.29 -11.30
N LEU A 43 10.44 -12.15 -11.77
CA LEU A 43 10.29 -10.88 -11.08
C LEU A 43 8.81 -10.50 -10.95
N ALA A 44 8.01 -10.63 -12.01
CA ALA A 44 6.59 -10.27 -11.99
C ALA A 44 5.77 -11.21 -11.08
N MET A 45 5.93 -12.52 -11.21
CA MET A 45 5.15 -13.49 -10.42
C MET A 45 5.54 -13.48 -8.96
N VAL A 46 6.84 -13.58 -8.64
CA VAL A 46 7.33 -13.61 -7.26
C VAL A 46 7.04 -12.30 -6.55
N ASN A 47 7.26 -11.14 -7.21
CA ASN A 47 6.97 -9.84 -6.61
C ASN A 47 5.45 -9.64 -6.40
N SER A 48 4.61 -10.09 -7.33
CA SER A 48 3.16 -9.99 -7.17
C SER A 48 2.65 -10.85 -6.01
N ILE A 49 3.11 -12.09 -5.90
CA ILE A 49 2.80 -12.98 -4.76
C ILE A 49 3.30 -12.35 -3.46
N GLY A 50 4.52 -11.82 -3.44
CA GLY A 50 5.11 -11.14 -2.28
C GLY A 50 4.28 -9.93 -1.84
N ALA A 51 3.92 -9.05 -2.77
CA ALA A 51 3.13 -7.85 -2.50
C ALA A 51 1.72 -8.18 -1.98
N VAL A 52 1.03 -9.14 -2.59
CA VAL A 52 -0.30 -9.58 -2.14
C VAL A 52 -0.22 -10.27 -0.78
N SER A 53 0.80 -11.09 -0.55
CA SER A 53 1.03 -11.74 0.76
C SER A 53 1.29 -10.70 1.85
N LEU A 54 2.09 -9.68 1.53
CA LEU A 54 2.38 -8.58 2.45
C LEU A 54 1.12 -7.76 2.77
N LEU A 55 0.32 -7.45 1.74
CA LEU A 55 -0.96 -6.80 1.91
C LEU A 55 -1.88 -7.63 2.82
N TYR A 56 -1.94 -8.95 2.59
CA TYR A 56 -2.75 -9.85 3.40
C TYR A 56 -2.28 -9.93 4.86
N LEU A 57 -0.97 -10.01 5.09
CA LEU A 57 -0.37 -9.93 6.42
C LEU A 57 -0.71 -8.62 7.13
N MET A 58 -0.84 -7.53 6.39
CA MET A 58 -1.18 -6.23 6.93
C MET A 58 -2.65 -6.01 7.22
N VAL A 59 -3.55 -6.53 6.37
CA VAL A 59 -4.99 -6.56 6.67
C VAL A 59 -5.23 -7.33 7.97
N ARG A 60 -4.49 -8.42 8.21
CA ARG A 60 -4.56 -9.18 9.47
C ARG A 60 -4.03 -8.44 10.70
N ARG A 61 -3.28 -7.34 10.54
CA ARG A 61 -2.63 -6.59 11.63
C ARG A 61 -3.34 -5.28 12.01
N ASP A 62 -4.58 -5.04 11.55
CA ASP A 62 -5.46 -3.90 11.92
C ASP A 62 -4.87 -2.48 11.70
N HIS A 63 -3.78 -2.37 10.93
CA HIS A 63 -3.07 -1.11 10.72
C HIS A 63 -2.86 -0.82 9.24
N ALA A 64 -3.94 -0.76 8.44
CA ALA A 64 -3.88 -0.55 6.98
C ALA A 64 -2.94 0.59 6.53
N GLY A 65 -2.72 1.62 7.36
CA GLY A 65 -1.79 2.72 7.08
C GLY A 65 -0.30 2.34 7.02
N ARG A 66 0.18 1.32 7.75
CA ARG A 66 1.62 0.96 7.76
C ARG A 66 2.07 0.22 6.47
N ALA A 67 1.14 -0.18 5.60
CA ALA A 67 1.43 -0.96 4.38
C ALA A 67 2.10 -0.11 3.34
N SER A 68 1.58 1.10 3.18
CA SER A 68 2.15 2.09 2.28
C SER A 68 3.60 2.41 2.66
N THR A 69 3.90 2.56 3.95
CA THR A 69 5.27 2.78 4.44
C THR A 69 6.20 1.61 4.10
N MET A 70 5.71 0.37 4.18
CA MET A 70 6.53 -0.81 3.88
C MET A 70 6.88 -0.89 2.38
N PHE A 71 6.01 -0.42 1.49
CA PHE A 71 6.34 -0.27 0.07
C PHE A 71 7.42 0.79 -0.16
N PHE A 72 7.44 1.86 0.64
CA PHE A 72 8.52 2.86 0.59
C PHE A 72 9.87 2.31 1.10
N LEU A 73 9.90 1.31 2.00
CA LEU A 73 11.16 0.68 2.41
C LEU A 73 11.79 -0.23 1.34
N VAL A 74 11.02 -0.72 0.37
CA VAL A 74 11.50 -1.66 -0.66
C VAL A 74 12.77 -1.15 -1.36
N PRO A 75 12.82 0.09 -1.89
CA PRO A 75 14.05 0.62 -2.51
C PRO A 75 15.24 0.67 -1.53
N SER A 76 15.05 1.11 -0.28
CA SER A 76 16.12 1.11 0.72
C SER A 76 16.64 -0.28 1.06
N VAL A 77 15.75 -1.23 1.31
CA VAL A 77 16.13 -2.62 1.62
C VAL A 77 16.82 -3.26 0.42
N THR A 78 16.35 -2.97 -0.80
CA THR A 78 16.97 -3.46 -2.04
C THR A 78 18.38 -2.90 -2.22
N ALA A 79 18.61 -1.61 -1.92
CA ALA A 79 19.93 -1.01 -1.97
C ALA A 79 20.89 -1.63 -0.94
N VAL A 80 20.43 -1.85 0.31
CA VAL A 80 21.23 -2.53 1.34
C VAL A 80 21.54 -3.98 0.94
N LEU A 81 20.59 -4.70 0.36
CA LEU A 81 20.82 -6.05 -0.15
C LEU A 81 21.81 -6.06 -1.31
N ALA A 82 21.72 -5.11 -2.24
CA ALA A 82 22.64 -5.00 -3.36
C ALA A 82 24.09 -4.79 -2.86
N THR A 83 24.30 -3.94 -1.87
CA THR A 83 25.65 -3.66 -1.38
C THR A 83 26.25 -4.84 -0.62
N VAL A 84 25.42 -5.59 0.10
CA VAL A 84 25.84 -6.81 0.81
C VAL A 84 26.05 -7.98 -0.14
N ILE A 85 25.19 -8.17 -1.15
CA ILE A 85 25.22 -9.34 -2.04
C ILE A 85 26.15 -9.13 -3.22
N LEU A 86 26.06 -7.99 -3.91
CA LEU A 86 26.84 -7.67 -5.10
C LEU A 86 28.23 -7.10 -4.78
N HIS A 87 28.47 -6.67 -3.53
CA HIS A 87 29.73 -6.06 -3.09
C HIS A 87 30.14 -4.82 -3.92
N GLU A 88 29.20 -4.17 -4.59
CA GLU A 88 29.46 -2.97 -5.39
C GLU A 88 29.59 -1.72 -4.50
N PRO A 89 30.58 -0.84 -4.75
CA PRO A 89 30.72 0.40 -4.00
C PRO A 89 29.55 1.34 -4.30
N LEU A 90 28.87 1.81 -3.27
CA LEU A 90 27.77 2.75 -3.45
C LEU A 90 28.31 4.06 -4.02
N GLU A 91 27.86 4.43 -5.20
CA GLU A 91 28.09 5.76 -5.74
C GLU A 91 27.38 6.81 -4.87
N ILE A 92 27.96 8.01 -4.78
CA ILE A 92 27.43 9.16 -4.04
C ILE A 92 25.93 9.42 -4.29
N PRO A 93 25.38 9.37 -5.53
CA PRO A 93 23.94 9.53 -5.76
C PRO A 93 23.08 8.44 -5.09
N VAL A 94 23.57 7.20 -5.01
CA VAL A 94 22.87 6.09 -4.34
C VAL A 94 22.79 6.34 -2.83
N ILE A 95 23.87 6.84 -2.24
CA ILE A 95 23.93 7.19 -0.81
C ILE A 95 22.96 8.35 -0.50
N ALA A 96 22.87 9.35 -1.38
CA ALA A 96 21.93 10.45 -1.22
C ALA A 96 20.47 9.98 -1.29
N GLY A 97 20.15 9.13 -2.27
CA GLY A 97 18.82 8.51 -2.38
C GLY A 97 18.44 7.67 -1.16
N PHE A 98 19.38 6.87 -0.66
CA PHE A 98 19.21 6.08 0.57
C PHE A 98 18.94 6.96 1.79
N SER A 99 19.68 8.06 1.93
CA SER A 99 19.53 8.99 3.06
C SER A 99 18.14 9.64 3.08
N ILE A 100 17.62 10.01 1.90
CA ILE A 100 16.30 10.62 1.75
C ILE A 100 15.19 9.61 2.06
N ASP A 101 15.30 8.38 1.55
CA ASP A 101 14.32 7.31 1.81
C ASP A 101 14.28 6.93 3.30
N ALA A 102 15.46 6.71 3.90
CA ALA A 102 15.59 6.42 5.33
C ALA A 102 14.99 7.55 6.20
N ALA A 103 15.20 8.82 5.83
CA ALA A 103 14.60 9.95 6.53
C ALA A 103 13.07 9.97 6.43
N GLY A 104 12.52 9.69 5.24
CA GLY A 104 11.07 9.60 5.03
C GLY A 104 10.42 8.48 5.86
N VAL A 105 11.07 7.32 5.95
CA VAL A 105 10.63 6.20 6.78
C VAL A 105 10.68 6.54 8.27
N LEU A 106 11.78 7.12 8.74
CA LEU A 106 11.94 7.51 10.15
C LEU A 106 10.87 8.52 10.59
N LEU A 107 10.54 9.48 9.73
CA LEU A 107 9.49 10.47 9.99
C LEU A 107 8.12 9.81 10.18
N VAL A 108 7.74 8.86 9.32
CA VAL A 108 6.44 8.17 9.40
C VAL A 108 6.34 7.28 10.64
N ILE A 109 7.44 6.61 11.00
CA ILE A 109 7.49 5.78 12.22
C ILE A 109 7.33 6.66 13.47
N HIS A 110 7.99 7.83 13.49
CA HIS A 110 7.92 8.77 14.62
C HIS A 110 6.55 9.44 14.77
N ASP A 111 5.91 9.83 13.66
CA ASP A 111 4.57 10.42 13.64
C ASP A 111 3.48 9.42 14.10
N SER A 112 3.66 8.13 13.81
CA SER A 112 2.77 7.06 14.28
C SER A 112 2.84 6.83 15.79
N ALA A 113 3.95 7.19 16.45
CA ALA A 113 4.11 7.09 17.90
C ALA A 113 3.45 8.25 18.66
N GLY A 114 3.15 9.37 17.99
CA GLY A 114 2.54 10.57 18.60
C GLY A 114 1.01 10.62 18.58
N ARG A 115 0.34 9.78 17.77
CA ARG A 115 -1.13 9.69 17.72
C ARG A 115 -1.69 8.66 18.70
N SER A 116 -1.35 8.77 19.99
CA SER A 116 -2.24 8.27 21.03
C SER A 116 -3.44 9.20 21.07
N TRP A 117 -4.46 8.95 20.26
CA TRP A 117 -5.72 9.72 20.22
C TRP A 117 -6.20 10.03 21.66
N PRO A 118 -6.01 11.25 22.17
CA PRO A 118 -6.48 11.62 23.50
C PRO A 118 -7.91 12.13 23.30
N GLY A 119 -8.89 11.30 23.66
CA GLY A 119 -10.28 11.73 23.69
C GLY A 119 -11.15 11.09 22.63
N ARG A 120 -11.32 9.76 22.69
CA ARG A 120 -12.62 9.18 22.31
C ARG A 120 -13.48 9.46 23.55
N PRO A 121 -14.35 10.50 23.57
CA PRO A 121 -15.34 10.56 24.63
C PRO A 121 -16.12 9.26 24.55
N ALA A 122 -16.16 8.52 25.67
CA ALA A 122 -17.04 7.38 25.80
C ALA A 122 -18.46 7.89 25.56
N ASP A 123 -19.00 7.65 24.37
CA ASP A 123 -20.43 7.69 24.15
C ASP A 123 -21.01 6.58 25.03
N HIS A 124 -21.46 7.02 26.20
CA HIS A 124 -22.08 6.17 27.20
C HIS A 124 -23.53 6.55 27.45
N ARG A 125 -24.16 7.36 26.57
CA ARG A 125 -25.46 7.95 26.94
C ARG A 125 -26.29 8.65 25.85
N ARG A 126 -26.24 8.26 24.57
CA ARG A 126 -27.13 8.89 23.56
C ARG A 126 -27.97 7.98 22.66
N SER A 127 -28.04 6.66 22.89
CA SER A 127 -28.98 5.80 22.16
C SER A 127 -30.26 5.40 22.92
N HIS A 128 -30.32 5.58 24.25
CA HIS A 128 -31.46 5.08 25.06
C HIS A 128 -32.46 6.14 25.54
N ARG A 129 -32.27 7.43 25.21
CA ARG A 129 -33.07 8.52 25.83
C ARG A 129 -33.76 9.51 24.89
N ALA A 130 -33.76 9.28 23.58
CA ALA A 130 -34.35 10.24 22.63
C ALA A 130 -35.44 9.67 21.69
N VAL A 131 -35.85 8.40 21.85
CA VAL A 131 -36.87 7.77 20.98
C VAL A 131 -37.99 7.07 21.78
N VAL A 132 -38.30 7.54 23.00
CA VAL A 132 -39.58 7.18 23.64
C VAL A 132 -40.33 8.46 23.95
N GLN A 133 -41.07 8.83 22.92
CA GLN A 133 -42.14 9.80 22.80
C GLN A 133 -43.18 9.64 23.94
N PRO A 134 -43.63 10.72 24.60
CA PRO A 134 -44.60 10.69 25.69
C PRO A 134 -46.06 10.79 25.17
N GLU A 135 -46.55 9.80 24.40
CA GLU A 135 -47.88 9.90 23.74
C GLU A 135 -48.94 8.93 24.31
N GLU A 136 -48.63 8.04 25.26
CA GLU A 136 -49.59 7.00 25.68
C GLU A 136 -50.47 7.36 26.90
N HIS A 137 -50.22 8.49 27.57
CA HIS A 137 -51.03 8.88 28.73
C HIS A 137 -52.34 9.62 28.40
N GLU A 138 -52.53 10.06 27.14
CA GLU A 138 -53.75 10.78 26.74
C GLU A 138 -54.87 9.87 26.23
N LEU A 139 -54.56 8.63 25.85
CA LEU A 139 -55.54 7.66 25.33
C LEU A 139 -56.34 6.93 26.41
N VAL A 140 -55.92 6.96 27.67
CA VAL A 140 -56.63 6.27 28.77
C VAL A 140 -57.75 7.13 29.38
N LEU A 141 -57.68 8.47 29.29
CA LEU A 141 -58.69 9.37 29.87
C LEU A 141 -59.95 9.56 29.00
N THR A 142 -59.92 9.09 27.76
CA THR A 142 -61.05 9.22 26.81
C THR A 142 -61.90 7.95 26.71
N SER A 143 -61.51 6.86 27.39
CA SER A 143 -62.23 5.56 27.36
C SER A 143 -63.15 5.32 28.57
N VAL A 144 -63.32 6.28 29.49
CA VAL A 144 -64.14 6.13 30.72
C VAL A 144 -65.15 7.29 30.90
N ARG A 145 -65.65 7.85 29.79
CA ARG A 145 -66.81 8.77 29.83
C ARG A 145 -67.83 8.38 28.78
#